data_AF-A0A963T7P7-F1
#
_entry.id   AF-A0A963T7P7-F1
#
_cell.length_a   1.000
_cell.length_b   1.000
_cell.length_c   1.000
_cell.angle_alpha   90.00
_cell.angle_beta   90.00
_cell.angle_gamma   90.00
#
_symmetry.space_group_name_H-M   'P 1'
#
loop_
_entity.id
_entity.type
_entity.pdbx_description
1 polymer ?
#
loop_
_entity_poly.entity_id
_entity_poly.type
_entity_poly.pdbx_seq_one_letter_code
_entity_poly.pdbx_strand_id
1 'polypeptide(L)'
;MPRIAYVNGAYAPLREAFVHVEDRGYQFADGIYEVALRVAGRFWDLDGHLARWTRSLKELDIAAPMSERALRLVINRLIAKNRLEDCYIYMQATRGVAPRNHPFPLEGVRPSLVMTVKPLDMRKLNANAVKGVSVITEPDIRWGRVDIKSVGLLPNILAKEKAKRMGSAEAWLVREGRVTEGGSSNAWIIDKEGALITHPLGREILGGITRETVIKCAQELQLRVVERPFSVEEEKNAKEAFIT
;
A
#
# COMPACT_ATOMS: atom_id res chain seq x y z
N MET A 1 13.21 22.31 5.44
CA MET A 1 14.22 21.28 5.79
C MET A 1 14.49 20.42 4.57
N PRO A 2 15.75 20.11 4.24
CA PRO A 2 16.06 19.27 3.09
C PRO A 2 15.48 17.87 3.32
N ARG A 3 14.52 17.50 2.48
CA ARG A 3 13.98 16.13 2.43
C ARG A 3 15.06 15.29 1.75
N ILE A 4 15.76 14.45 2.50
CA ILE A 4 16.71 13.50 1.90
C ILE A 4 15.92 12.30 1.40
N ALA A 5 16.20 11.88 0.17
CA ALA A 5 15.74 10.61 -0.39
C ALA A 5 16.92 9.63 -0.47
N TYR A 6 16.61 8.34 -0.53
CA TYR A 6 17.58 7.31 -0.90
C TYR A 6 17.28 6.85 -2.33
N VAL A 7 18.28 6.83 -3.19
CA VAL A 7 18.18 6.33 -4.57
C VAL A 7 19.41 5.48 -4.87
N ASN A 8 19.21 4.19 -5.15
CA ASN A 8 20.23 3.28 -5.68
C ASN A 8 21.59 3.31 -4.94
N GLY A 9 21.58 3.39 -3.61
CA GLY A 9 22.82 3.43 -2.80
C GLY A 9 23.16 4.79 -2.21
N ALA A 10 22.62 5.87 -2.76
CA ALA A 10 22.96 7.24 -2.40
C ALA A 10 21.85 7.92 -1.60
N TYR A 11 22.24 8.71 -0.59
CA TYR A 11 21.35 9.65 0.10
C TYR A 11 21.53 11.02 -0.53
N ALA A 12 20.49 11.55 -1.18
CA ALA A 12 20.56 12.82 -1.89
C ALA A 12 19.44 13.77 -1.41
N PRO A 13 19.64 15.10 -1.47
CA PRO A 13 18.53 16.05 -1.40
C PRO A 13 17.44 15.67 -2.40
N LEU A 14 16.16 15.80 -2.04
CA LEU A 14 15.03 15.35 -2.89
C LEU A 14 15.05 15.99 -4.29
N ARG A 15 15.49 17.25 -4.40
CA ARG A 15 15.64 17.97 -5.68
C ARG A 15 16.75 17.42 -6.59
N GLU A 16 17.64 16.61 -6.03
CA GLU A 16 18.79 15.98 -6.69
C GLU A 16 18.62 14.45 -6.77
N ALA A 17 17.47 13.93 -6.33
CA ALA A 17 17.17 12.50 -6.32
C ALA A 17 16.47 12.12 -7.64
N PHE A 18 17.23 11.53 -8.56
CA PHE A 18 16.77 11.19 -9.92
C PHE A 18 16.79 9.69 -10.18
N VAL A 19 15.83 9.22 -10.98
CA VAL A 19 15.84 7.89 -11.61
C VAL A 19 16.12 8.03 -13.10
N HIS A 20 16.70 7.01 -13.72
CA HIS A 20 16.93 7.02 -15.16
C HIS A 20 15.60 6.96 -15.93
N VAL A 21 15.51 7.63 -17.08
CA VAL A 21 14.29 7.63 -17.91
C VAL A 21 13.95 6.25 -18.50
N GLU A 22 14.96 5.39 -18.61
CA GLU A 22 14.81 3.98 -18.99
C GLU A 22 14.64 3.02 -17.80
N ASP A 23 14.38 3.55 -16.61
CA ASP A 23 13.91 2.71 -15.51
C ASP A 23 12.57 2.08 -15.90
N ARG A 24 12.48 0.75 -15.80
CA ARG A 24 11.30 -0.01 -16.22
C ARG A 24 10.08 0.28 -15.34
N GLY A 25 10.27 0.75 -14.11
CA GLY A 25 9.16 1.26 -13.29
C GLY A 25 8.52 2.50 -13.91
N TYR A 26 9.32 3.38 -14.52
CA TYR A 26 8.81 4.56 -15.23
C TYR A 26 8.14 4.19 -16.56
N GLN A 27 8.72 3.27 -17.32
CA GLN A 27 8.22 2.93 -18.66
C GLN A 27 7.08 1.90 -18.69
N PHE A 28 6.99 1.01 -17.69
CA PHE A 28 6.10 -0.15 -17.71
C PHE A 28 5.37 -0.43 -16.40
N ALA A 29 5.60 0.38 -15.35
CA ALA A 29 5.19 0.04 -13.98
C ALA A 29 5.73 -1.33 -13.49
N ASP A 30 6.90 -1.73 -14.00
CA ASP A 30 7.58 -2.99 -13.65
C ASP A 30 8.31 -2.86 -12.30
N GLY A 31 7.52 -2.85 -11.22
CA GLY A 31 8.00 -2.66 -9.86
C GLY A 31 6.93 -2.79 -8.80
N ILE A 32 7.37 -2.74 -7.54
CA ILE A 32 6.58 -2.87 -6.32
C ILE A 32 6.88 -1.71 -5.37
N TYR A 33 5.98 -1.45 -4.43
CA TYR A 33 6.19 -0.45 -3.39
C TYR A 33 5.65 -0.88 -2.03
N GLU A 34 6.12 -0.22 -0.98
CA GLU A 34 5.61 -0.32 0.38
C GLU A 34 5.45 1.06 1.02
N VAL A 35 4.52 1.13 1.98
CA VAL A 35 4.36 2.29 2.86
C VAL A 35 4.24 1.78 4.28
N ALA A 36 5.28 1.99 5.09
CA ALA A 36 5.30 1.65 6.51
C ALA A 36 5.17 2.91 7.37
N LEU A 37 4.75 2.74 8.63
CA LEU A 37 4.61 3.81 9.60
C LEU A 37 5.62 3.66 10.74
N ARG A 38 6.08 4.81 11.24
CA ARG A 38 6.77 4.93 12.52
C ARG A 38 6.02 5.94 13.37
N VAL A 39 5.63 5.53 14.58
CA VAL A 39 4.81 6.29 15.53
C VAL A 39 5.43 6.16 16.93
N ALA A 40 5.57 7.28 17.64
CA ALA A 40 6.29 7.38 18.91
C ALA A 40 7.68 6.70 18.83
N GLY A 41 8.39 6.96 17.73
CA GLY A 41 9.73 6.42 17.48
C GLY A 41 9.80 4.91 17.21
N ARG A 42 8.68 4.19 17.15
CA ARG A 42 8.60 2.73 16.89
C ARG A 42 7.92 2.43 15.57
N PHE A 43 8.41 1.44 14.85
CA PHE A 43 7.73 0.99 13.63
C PHE A 43 6.44 0.27 13.97
N TRP A 44 5.39 0.55 13.20
CA TRP A 44 4.16 -0.24 13.20
C TRP A 44 4.29 -1.35 12.16
N ASP A 45 4.41 -2.57 12.65
CA ASP A 45 4.48 -3.82 11.88
C ASP A 45 5.40 -3.79 10.64
N LEU A 46 6.63 -3.29 10.83
CA LEU A 46 7.64 -3.29 9.77
C LEU A 46 7.91 -4.70 9.25
N ASP A 47 7.80 -5.71 10.10
CA ASP A 47 8.06 -7.10 9.73
C ASP A 47 7.01 -7.60 8.72
N GLY A 48 5.72 -7.31 8.94
CA GLY A 48 4.67 -7.57 7.97
C GLY A 48 4.88 -6.84 6.64
N HIS A 49 5.27 -5.56 6.69
CA HIS A 49 5.61 -4.80 5.48
C HIS A 49 6.79 -5.41 4.70
N LEU A 50 7.84 -5.85 5.39
CA LEU A 50 9.03 -6.46 4.76
C LEU A 50 8.77 -7.88 4.25
N ALA A 51 7.88 -8.63 4.90
CA ALA A 51 7.39 -9.90 4.39
C ALA A 51 6.61 -9.71 3.07
N ARG A 52 5.69 -8.73 3.02
CA ARG A 52 4.91 -8.43 1.81
C ARG A 52 5.76 -7.84 0.68
N TRP A 53 6.77 -7.02 1.02
CA TRP A 53 7.80 -6.55 0.10
C TRP A 53 8.51 -7.73 -0.58
N THR A 54 9.01 -8.68 0.22
CA THR A 54 9.72 -9.87 -0.26
C THR A 54 8.82 -10.76 -1.12
N ARG A 55 7.57 -10.97 -0.71
CA ARG A 55 6.57 -11.69 -1.51
C ARG A 55 6.32 -11.00 -2.85
N SER A 56 6.09 -9.68 -2.86
CA SER A 56 5.73 -8.96 -4.09
C SER A 56 6.89 -8.92 -5.09
N LEU A 57 8.13 -8.81 -4.60
CA LEU A 57 9.33 -8.98 -5.43
C LEU A 57 9.38 -10.36 -6.08
N LYS A 58 9.14 -11.42 -5.30
CA LYS A 58 9.12 -12.81 -5.78
C LYS A 58 8.02 -13.03 -6.83
N GLU A 59 6.81 -12.52 -6.62
CA GLU A 59 5.68 -12.67 -7.56
C GLU A 59 5.90 -11.98 -8.92
N LEU A 60 6.85 -11.04 -8.99
CA LEU A 60 7.26 -10.38 -10.23
C LEU A 60 8.62 -10.84 -10.74
N ASP A 61 9.24 -11.86 -10.14
CA ASP A 61 10.60 -12.30 -10.46
C ASP A 61 11.63 -11.15 -10.45
N ILE A 62 11.50 -10.23 -9.49
CA ILE A 62 12.46 -9.14 -9.27
C ILE A 62 13.37 -9.54 -8.12
N ALA A 63 14.68 -9.56 -8.35
CA ALA A 63 15.65 -9.79 -7.29
C ALA A 63 15.53 -8.73 -6.18
N ALA A 64 15.84 -9.10 -4.93
CA ALA A 64 15.88 -8.11 -3.86
C ALA A 64 17.06 -7.14 -4.09
N PRO A 65 16.85 -5.81 -4.04
CA PRO A 65 17.93 -4.83 -4.25
C PRO A 65 19.00 -4.88 -3.16
N MET A 66 18.68 -5.43 -1.99
CA MET A 66 19.58 -5.69 -0.87
C MET A 66 18.94 -6.68 0.11
N SER A 67 19.72 -7.16 1.08
CA SER A 67 19.18 -7.98 2.17
C SER A 67 18.25 -7.18 3.08
N GLU A 68 17.32 -7.85 3.74
CA GLU A 68 16.40 -7.22 4.69
C GLU A 68 17.14 -6.46 5.81
N ARG A 69 18.22 -7.04 6.33
CA ARG A 69 19.08 -6.39 7.34
C ARG A 69 19.65 -5.07 6.82
N ALA A 70 20.14 -5.04 5.58
CA ALA A 70 20.64 -3.81 4.96
C ALA A 70 19.51 -2.80 4.74
N LEU A 71 18.33 -3.26 4.32
CA LEU A 71 17.17 -2.40 4.11
C LEU A 71 16.73 -1.71 5.41
N ARG A 72 16.67 -2.43 6.54
CA ARG A 72 16.39 -1.86 7.87
C ARG A 72 17.42 -0.80 8.27
N LEU A 73 18.70 -1.03 8.01
CA LEU A 73 19.76 -0.03 8.27
C LEU A 73 19.57 1.23 7.42
N VAL A 74 19.25 1.06 6.15
CA VAL A 74 19.02 2.19 5.23
C VAL A 74 17.79 3.00 5.62
N ILE A 75 16.68 2.35 5.98
CA ILE A 75 15.46 3.02 6.47
C ILE A 75 15.79 3.88 7.69
N ASN A 76 16.42 3.30 8.71
CA ASN A 76 16.76 4.04 9.94
C ASN A 76 17.70 5.22 9.68
N ARG A 77 18.71 5.03 8.81
CA ARG A 77 19.63 6.11 8.43
C ARG A 77 18.93 7.21 7.63
N LEU A 78 17.97 6.86 6.77
CA LEU A 78 17.17 7.82 6.01
C LEU A 78 16.30 8.67 6.95
N ILE A 79 15.64 8.04 7.92
CA ILE A 79 14.84 8.71 8.95
C ILE A 79 15.71 9.69 9.75
N ALA A 80 16.87 9.23 10.25
CA ALA A 80 17.80 10.06 11.00
C ALA A 80 18.30 11.28 10.19
N LYS A 81 18.64 11.08 8.91
CA LYS A 81 19.05 12.19 8.02
C LYS A 81 17.95 13.23 7.80
N ASN A 82 16.69 12.82 7.84
CA ASN A 82 15.53 13.72 7.74
C ASN A 82 15.10 14.31 9.09
N ARG A 83 15.71 13.89 10.21
CA ARG A 83 15.38 14.34 11.57
C ARG A 83 13.90 14.13 11.92
N LEU A 84 13.34 12.99 11.52
CA LEU A 84 11.97 12.61 11.82
C LEU A 84 11.94 11.57 12.93
N GLU A 85 11.00 11.75 13.87
CA GLU A 85 10.63 10.72 14.83
C GLU A 85 9.48 9.90 14.27
N ASP A 86 8.36 10.57 14.01
CA ASP A 86 7.14 10.01 13.44
C ASP A 86 7.05 10.28 11.94
N CYS A 87 6.90 9.22 11.16
CA CYS A 87 6.93 9.34 9.71
C CYS A 87 6.26 8.20 8.95
N TYR A 88 5.83 8.52 7.74
CA TYR A 88 5.63 7.55 6.68
C TYR A 88 6.99 7.21 6.05
N ILE A 89 7.23 5.94 5.79
CA ILE A 89 8.35 5.45 4.99
C ILE A 89 7.77 4.88 3.69
N TYR A 90 8.07 5.52 2.56
CA TYR A 90 7.78 4.99 1.23
C TYR A 90 9.02 4.29 0.69
N MET A 91 8.85 3.08 0.14
CA MET A 91 9.90 2.35 -0.56
C MET A 91 9.37 1.82 -1.87
N GLN A 92 10.17 1.85 -2.92
CA GLN A 92 9.82 1.32 -4.24
C GLN A 92 11.02 0.62 -4.84
N ALA A 93 10.81 -0.59 -5.34
CA ALA A 93 11.77 -1.31 -6.15
C ALA A 93 11.23 -1.53 -7.56
N THR A 94 12.08 -1.42 -8.56
CA THR A 94 11.75 -1.70 -9.95
C THR A 94 12.73 -2.72 -10.50
N ARG A 95 12.41 -3.35 -11.63
CA ARG A 95 13.34 -4.28 -12.30
C ARG A 95 14.66 -3.62 -12.71
N GLY A 96 14.74 -2.30 -12.69
CA GLY A 96 15.94 -1.53 -12.97
C GLY A 96 15.91 -0.87 -14.34
N VAL A 97 17.08 -0.46 -14.80
CA VAL A 97 17.28 0.33 -16.02
C VAL A 97 17.72 -0.58 -17.16
N ALA A 98 17.00 -0.54 -18.28
CA ALA A 98 17.35 -1.27 -19.48
C ALA A 98 16.71 -0.61 -20.72
N PRO A 99 17.27 -0.79 -21.94
CA PRO A 99 16.64 -0.32 -23.16
C PRO A 99 15.18 -0.78 -23.27
N ARG A 100 14.30 0.11 -23.74
CA ARG A 100 12.86 -0.11 -23.73
C ARG A 100 12.47 -1.36 -24.54
N ASN A 101 12.09 -2.43 -23.85
CA ASN A 101 11.52 -3.65 -24.43
C ASN A 101 10.61 -4.35 -23.40
N HIS A 102 9.57 -5.06 -23.84
CA HIS A 102 8.59 -5.68 -22.95
C HIS A 102 9.11 -6.89 -22.16
N PRO A 103 9.80 -7.87 -22.79
CA PRO A 103 10.40 -8.98 -22.06
C PRO A 103 11.34 -8.51 -20.96
N PHE A 104 11.61 -9.39 -19.99
CA PHE A 104 12.62 -9.11 -18.98
C PHE A 104 13.98 -8.89 -19.67
N PRO A 105 14.77 -7.92 -19.18
CA PRO A 105 16.09 -7.66 -19.75
C PRO A 105 17.02 -8.86 -19.53
N LEU A 106 18.11 -8.89 -20.31
CA LEU A 106 19.17 -9.89 -20.16
C LEU A 106 19.79 -9.86 -18.75
N GLU A 107 20.47 -10.94 -18.38
CA GLU A 107 21.09 -11.09 -17.06
C GLU A 107 22.00 -9.92 -16.69
N GLY A 108 21.99 -9.54 -15.41
CA GLY A 108 22.88 -8.51 -14.85
C GLY A 108 22.23 -7.13 -14.58
N VAL A 109 20.97 -6.91 -14.99
CA VAL A 109 20.25 -5.69 -14.60
C VAL A 109 19.97 -5.70 -13.09
N ARG A 110 20.49 -4.68 -12.39
CA ARG A 110 20.26 -4.52 -10.96
C ARG A 110 18.92 -3.80 -10.71
N PRO A 111 18.08 -4.32 -9.80
CA PRO A 111 16.87 -3.62 -9.38
C PRO A 111 17.17 -2.21 -8.86
N SER A 112 16.37 -1.23 -9.25
CA SER A 112 16.42 0.10 -8.64
C SER A 112 15.70 0.07 -7.29
N LEU A 113 16.16 0.88 -6.33
CA LEU A 113 15.51 1.12 -5.05
C LEU A 113 15.46 2.61 -4.74
N VAL A 114 14.25 3.12 -4.55
CA VAL A 114 14.00 4.49 -4.11
C VAL A 114 13.26 4.47 -2.77
N MET A 115 13.66 5.33 -1.84
CA MET A 115 12.94 5.53 -0.58
C MET A 115 12.83 7.01 -0.22
N THR A 116 11.67 7.37 0.33
CA THR A 116 11.43 8.69 0.92
C THR A 116 10.77 8.56 2.28
N VAL A 117 10.94 9.58 3.11
CA VAL A 117 10.23 9.69 4.38
C VAL A 117 9.49 11.02 4.46
N LYS A 118 8.30 11.01 5.06
CA LYS A 118 7.47 12.21 5.25
C LYS A 118 7.02 12.30 6.70
N PRO A 119 6.97 13.49 7.30
CA PRO A 119 6.46 13.66 8.65
C PRO A 119 5.03 13.13 8.75
N LEU A 120 4.74 12.43 9.84
CA LEU A 120 3.42 11.94 10.18
C LEU A 120 2.80 12.85 11.24
N ASP A 121 1.56 13.26 11.03
CA ASP A 121 0.76 13.98 12.02
C ASP A 121 -0.40 13.09 12.45
N MET A 122 -0.26 12.47 13.62
CA MET A 122 -1.26 11.54 14.16
C MET A 122 -2.62 12.20 14.39
N ARG A 123 -2.66 13.50 14.72
CA ARG A 123 -3.94 14.21 14.92
C ARG A 123 -4.69 14.30 13.60
N LYS A 124 -3.99 14.63 12.51
CA LYS A 124 -4.57 14.67 11.16
C LYS A 124 -4.99 13.28 10.68
N LEU A 125 -4.16 12.26 10.94
CA LEU A 125 -4.48 10.89 10.58
C LEU A 125 -5.78 10.41 11.26
N ASN A 126 -5.94 10.72 12.54
CA ASN A 126 -7.08 10.27 13.35
C ASN A 126 -8.32 11.16 13.22
N ALA A 127 -8.22 12.35 12.64
CA ALA A 127 -9.35 13.29 12.54
C ALA A 127 -10.57 12.69 11.83
N ASN A 128 -10.33 11.85 10.81
CA ASN A 128 -11.38 11.18 10.06
C ASN A 128 -11.96 9.96 10.80
N ALA A 129 -11.16 9.28 11.62
CA ALA A 129 -11.64 8.14 12.39
C ALA A 129 -12.72 8.54 13.41
N VAL A 130 -12.64 9.77 13.94
CA VAL A 130 -13.62 10.31 14.89
C VAL A 130 -14.93 10.74 14.21
N LYS A 131 -14.85 11.30 13.00
CA LYS A 131 -16.01 11.89 12.31
C LYS A 131 -16.70 10.92 11.33
N GLY A 132 -16.02 9.85 10.94
CA GLY A 132 -16.40 9.05 9.79
C GLY A 132 -16.04 9.75 8.47
N VAL A 133 -16.16 8.99 7.38
CA VAL A 133 -15.95 9.46 6.01
C VAL A 133 -17.01 8.90 5.09
N SER A 134 -17.29 9.59 3.98
CA SER A 134 -18.06 9.03 2.88
C SER A 134 -17.18 8.24 1.93
N VAL A 135 -17.78 7.20 1.35
CA VAL A 135 -17.21 6.39 0.27
C VAL A 135 -18.17 6.38 -0.92
N ILE A 136 -17.63 6.34 -2.14
CA ILE A 136 -18.42 6.03 -3.33
C ILE A 136 -18.13 4.59 -3.77
N THR A 137 -18.97 4.03 -4.64
CA THR A 137 -18.66 2.77 -5.32
C THR A 137 -18.27 3.01 -6.77
N GLU A 138 -17.28 2.26 -7.26
CA GLU A 138 -16.78 2.33 -8.63
C GLU A 138 -16.51 0.92 -9.18
N PRO A 139 -16.62 0.68 -10.50
CA PRO A 139 -16.25 -0.61 -11.08
C PRO A 139 -14.75 -0.93 -10.88
N ASP A 140 -14.45 -2.17 -10.50
CA ASP A 140 -13.07 -2.64 -10.34
C ASP A 140 -12.44 -3.01 -11.69
N ILE A 141 -11.84 -2.01 -12.35
CA ILE A 141 -11.14 -2.15 -13.63
C ILE A 141 -9.65 -2.54 -13.48
N ARG A 142 -9.21 -2.95 -12.27
CA ARG A 142 -7.82 -3.37 -12.03
C ARG A 142 -7.51 -4.73 -12.66
N TRP A 143 -6.23 -5.00 -12.82
CA TRP A 143 -5.73 -6.29 -13.29
C TRP A 143 -6.06 -7.46 -12.34
N GLY A 144 -5.82 -8.70 -12.78
CA GLY A 144 -6.11 -9.92 -12.03
C GLY A 144 -5.07 -10.34 -10.99
N ARG A 145 -4.12 -9.48 -10.61
CA ARG A 145 -3.04 -9.76 -9.62
C ARG A 145 -2.94 -8.67 -8.56
N VAL A 146 -4.09 -8.22 -8.04
CA VAL A 146 -4.19 -7.16 -7.01
C VAL A 146 -3.45 -7.53 -5.72
N ASP A 147 -3.26 -8.83 -5.48
CA ASP A 147 -2.47 -9.37 -4.39
C ASP A 147 -1.00 -8.89 -4.38
N ILE A 148 -0.46 -8.46 -5.52
CA ILE A 148 0.88 -7.89 -5.63
C ILE A 148 0.79 -6.37 -5.43
N LYS A 149 1.56 -5.83 -4.49
CA LYS A 149 1.64 -4.38 -4.25
C LYS A 149 2.51 -3.66 -5.30
N SER A 150 2.09 -3.74 -6.56
CA SER A 150 2.80 -3.17 -7.70
C SER A 150 2.61 -1.65 -7.81
N VAL A 151 3.46 -1.00 -8.60
CA VAL A 151 3.34 0.44 -8.93
C VAL A 151 2.37 0.73 -10.08
N GLY A 152 1.70 -0.30 -10.61
CA GLY A 152 0.66 -0.20 -11.65
C GLY A 152 -0.66 0.36 -11.12
N LEU A 153 -0.65 1.60 -10.62
CA LEU A 153 -1.72 2.17 -9.80
C LEU A 153 -2.73 3.04 -10.57
N LEU A 154 -2.66 3.09 -11.90
CA LEU A 154 -3.53 3.99 -12.68
C LEU A 154 -5.03 3.76 -12.40
N PRO A 155 -5.57 2.52 -12.39
CA PRO A 155 -6.97 2.31 -12.02
C PRO A 155 -7.32 2.80 -10.61
N ASN A 156 -6.43 2.58 -9.64
CA ASN A 156 -6.60 3.05 -8.27
C ASN A 156 -6.70 4.58 -8.21
N ILE A 157 -5.81 5.27 -8.94
CA ILE A 157 -5.79 6.74 -9.01
C ILE A 157 -7.07 7.27 -9.64
N LEU A 158 -7.58 6.66 -10.71
CA LEU A 158 -8.83 7.07 -11.35
C LEU A 158 -10.02 6.96 -10.38
N ALA A 159 -10.10 5.87 -9.62
CA ALA A 159 -11.15 5.70 -8.60
C ALA A 159 -11.03 6.73 -7.47
N LYS A 160 -9.81 6.96 -6.96
CA LYS A 160 -9.55 7.99 -5.92
C LYS A 160 -9.88 9.40 -6.38
N GLU A 161 -9.58 9.73 -7.64
CA GLU A 161 -9.88 11.04 -8.21
C GLU A 161 -11.39 11.25 -8.34
N LYS A 162 -12.15 10.22 -8.74
CA LYS A 162 -13.62 10.28 -8.73
C LYS A 162 -14.19 10.47 -7.33
N ALA A 163 -13.72 9.69 -6.35
CA ALA A 163 -14.12 9.85 -4.95
C ALA A 163 -13.88 11.28 -4.47
N LYS A 164 -12.69 11.83 -4.72
CA LYS A 164 -12.33 13.20 -4.36
C LYS A 164 -13.26 14.23 -5.01
N ARG A 165 -13.57 14.10 -6.30
CA ARG A 165 -14.50 15.01 -7.01
C ARG A 165 -15.92 14.96 -6.45
N MET A 166 -16.32 13.80 -5.92
CA MET A 166 -17.58 13.58 -5.23
C MET A 166 -17.53 13.94 -3.74
N GLY A 167 -16.45 14.55 -3.25
CA GLY A 167 -16.27 14.91 -1.84
C GLY A 167 -16.13 13.72 -0.89
N SER A 168 -15.81 12.54 -1.41
CA SER A 168 -15.63 11.31 -0.64
C SER A 168 -14.15 10.99 -0.40
N ALA A 169 -13.86 10.32 0.73
CA ALA A 169 -12.48 10.01 1.11
C ALA A 169 -11.90 8.82 0.33
N GLU A 170 -12.76 7.88 -0.08
CA GLU A 170 -12.36 6.65 -0.73
C GLU A 170 -13.41 6.19 -1.77
N ALA A 171 -12.97 5.37 -2.72
CA ALA A 171 -13.85 4.62 -3.62
C ALA A 171 -13.72 3.14 -3.30
N TRP A 172 -14.82 2.49 -2.97
CA TRP A 172 -14.92 1.04 -2.88
C TRP A 172 -15.13 0.46 -4.27
N LEU A 173 -14.28 -0.50 -4.61
CA LEU A 173 -14.23 -1.11 -5.93
C LEU A 173 -15.15 -2.32 -5.95
N VAL A 174 -15.91 -2.44 -7.04
CA VAL A 174 -16.96 -3.45 -7.18
C VAL A 174 -16.69 -4.33 -8.41
N ARG A 175 -16.66 -5.64 -8.19
CA ARG A 175 -16.54 -6.66 -9.24
C ARG A 175 -17.67 -7.66 -9.09
N GLU A 176 -18.41 -7.90 -10.17
CA GLU A 176 -19.53 -8.86 -10.17
C GLU A 176 -20.54 -8.61 -9.03
N GLY A 177 -20.85 -7.34 -8.75
CA GLY A 177 -21.78 -6.94 -7.69
C GLY A 177 -21.23 -7.02 -6.26
N ARG A 178 -19.98 -7.48 -6.08
CA ARG A 178 -19.33 -7.63 -4.78
C ARG A 178 -18.26 -6.57 -4.57
N VAL A 179 -18.17 -6.04 -3.35
CA VAL A 179 -17.10 -5.13 -2.95
C VAL A 179 -15.81 -5.94 -2.79
N THR A 180 -14.75 -5.54 -3.47
CA THR A 180 -13.40 -6.11 -3.31
C THR A 180 -12.65 -5.36 -2.20
N GLU A 181 -12.16 -4.18 -2.51
CA GLU A 181 -11.47 -3.28 -1.58
C GLU A 181 -11.57 -1.81 -2.04
N GLY A 182 -10.95 -0.88 -1.33
CA GLY A 182 -10.87 0.52 -1.72
C GLY A 182 -9.80 0.80 -2.78
N GLY A 183 -9.77 2.03 -3.31
CA GLY A 183 -8.69 2.49 -4.19
C GLY A 183 -7.31 2.41 -3.53
N SER A 184 -7.24 2.55 -2.21
CA SER A 184 -5.99 2.47 -1.44
C SER A 184 -6.13 1.87 -0.03
N SER A 185 -7.19 1.10 0.22
CA SER A 185 -7.54 0.58 1.56
C SER A 185 -8.26 -0.76 1.45
N ASN A 186 -8.37 -1.53 2.54
CA ASN A 186 -9.31 -2.65 2.60
C ASN A 186 -10.70 -2.17 3.07
N ALA A 187 -11.75 -2.91 2.70
CA ALA A 187 -13.15 -2.60 3.03
C ALA A 187 -13.72 -3.59 4.06
N TRP A 188 -14.53 -3.06 4.97
CA TRP A 188 -15.08 -3.79 6.10
C TRP A 188 -16.52 -3.38 6.36
N ILE A 189 -17.34 -4.34 6.79
CA ILE A 189 -18.67 -4.08 7.34
C ILE A 189 -18.86 -4.85 8.65
N ILE A 190 -19.72 -4.31 9.51
CA ILE A 190 -20.31 -5.06 10.62
C ILE A 190 -21.76 -5.34 10.25
N ASP A 191 -22.12 -6.61 10.08
CA ASP A 191 -23.48 -6.98 9.68
C ASP A 191 -24.52 -6.73 10.78
N LYS A 192 -25.79 -7.02 10.47
CA LYS A 192 -26.89 -6.82 11.42
C LYS A 192 -26.77 -7.72 12.65
N GLU A 193 -26.10 -8.85 12.52
CA GLU A 193 -25.84 -9.83 13.57
C GLU A 193 -24.60 -9.46 14.41
N GLY A 194 -23.82 -8.46 13.98
CA GLY A 194 -22.63 -7.97 14.69
C GLY A 194 -21.33 -8.68 14.30
N ALA A 195 -21.31 -9.48 13.23
CA ALA A 195 -20.10 -10.10 12.71
C ALA A 195 -19.29 -9.10 11.87
N LEU A 196 -17.96 -9.12 12.05
CA LEU A 196 -17.02 -8.36 11.24
C LEU A 196 -16.75 -9.10 9.93
N ILE A 197 -17.10 -8.48 8.81
CA ILE A 197 -16.98 -9.08 7.48
C ILE A 197 -15.96 -8.30 6.63
N THR A 198 -15.10 -9.03 5.94
CA THR A 198 -14.20 -8.48 4.93
C THR A 198 -13.97 -9.49 3.80
N HIS A 199 -13.59 -9.01 2.62
CA HIS A 199 -13.29 -9.87 1.49
C HIS A 199 -12.13 -10.85 1.84
N PRO A 200 -12.21 -12.14 1.45
CA PRO A 200 -11.14 -13.09 1.69
C PRO A 200 -9.89 -12.73 0.91
N LEU A 201 -8.73 -13.12 1.45
CA LEU A 201 -7.47 -12.99 0.73
C LEU A 201 -7.49 -13.85 -0.54
N GLY A 202 -6.91 -13.30 -1.60
CA GLY A 202 -6.86 -13.91 -2.92
C GLY A 202 -6.27 -12.91 -3.91
N ARG A 203 -6.44 -13.15 -5.20
CA ARG A 203 -5.90 -12.27 -6.26
C ARG A 203 -6.67 -10.96 -6.46
N GLU A 204 -7.82 -10.82 -5.81
CA GLU A 204 -8.77 -9.71 -6.02
C GLU A 204 -8.56 -8.53 -5.05
N ILE A 205 -7.86 -8.76 -3.95
CA ILE A 205 -7.57 -7.74 -2.94
C ILE A 205 -6.12 -7.81 -2.51
N LEU A 206 -5.60 -6.71 -1.97
CA LEU A 206 -4.30 -6.69 -1.32
C LEU A 206 -4.43 -7.19 0.13
N GLY A 207 -3.54 -8.09 0.55
CA GLY A 207 -3.38 -8.44 1.95
C GLY A 207 -2.81 -7.27 2.76
N GLY A 208 -3.68 -6.41 3.29
CA GLY A 208 -3.31 -5.26 4.12
C GLY A 208 -2.68 -5.66 5.45
N ILE A 209 -1.62 -4.95 5.86
CA ILE A 209 -0.99 -5.16 7.17
C ILE A 209 -1.93 -4.67 8.30
N THR A 210 -2.56 -3.52 8.10
CA THR A 210 -3.63 -3.02 8.99
C THR A 210 -4.80 -4.00 9.06
N ARG A 211 -5.16 -4.64 7.94
CA ARG A 211 -6.21 -5.66 7.89
C ARG A 211 -5.91 -6.83 8.82
N GLU A 212 -4.70 -7.36 8.75
CA GLU A 212 -4.28 -8.45 9.63
C GLU A 212 -4.31 -8.02 11.10
N THR A 213 -3.91 -6.79 11.39
CA THR A 213 -3.98 -6.23 12.76
C THR A 213 -5.43 -6.13 13.25
N VAL A 214 -6.36 -5.66 12.42
CA VAL A 214 -7.79 -5.57 12.78
C VAL A 214 -8.38 -6.95 13.07
N ILE A 215 -8.02 -7.98 12.29
CA ILE A 215 -8.46 -9.36 12.54
C ILE A 215 -7.95 -9.85 13.89
N LYS A 216 -6.68 -9.62 14.21
CA LYS A 216 -6.10 -9.99 15.53
C LYS A 216 -6.82 -9.29 16.67
N CYS A 217 -7.05 -7.97 16.57
CA CYS A 217 -7.80 -7.21 17.57
C CYS A 217 -9.24 -7.74 17.72
N ALA A 218 -9.93 -8.05 16.62
CA ALA A 218 -11.28 -8.59 16.65
C ALA A 218 -11.34 -9.96 17.34
N GLN A 219 -10.37 -10.83 17.08
CA GLN A 219 -10.25 -12.14 17.75
C GLN A 219 -9.99 -12.00 19.25
N GLU A 220 -9.11 -11.08 19.67
CA GLU A 220 -8.86 -10.78 21.09
C GLU A 220 -10.11 -10.24 21.80
N LEU A 221 -10.93 -9.46 21.09
CA LEU A 221 -12.22 -8.95 21.57
C LEU A 221 -13.37 -9.96 21.43
N GLN A 222 -13.08 -11.19 20.98
CA GLN A 222 -14.07 -12.25 20.75
C GLN A 222 -15.18 -11.87 19.75
N LEU A 223 -14.89 -10.94 18.83
CA LEU A 223 -15.76 -10.62 17.71
C LEU A 223 -15.69 -11.72 16.65
N ARG A 224 -16.85 -12.14 16.14
CA ARG A 224 -16.91 -13.10 15.03
C ARG A 224 -16.40 -12.45 13.76
N VAL A 225 -15.27 -12.95 13.24
CA VAL A 225 -14.70 -12.52 11.96
C VAL A 225 -15.12 -13.50 10.86
N VAL A 226 -15.65 -12.98 9.74
CA VAL A 226 -16.05 -13.77 8.58
C VAL A 226 -15.38 -13.21 7.33
N GLU A 227 -14.42 -13.96 6.79
CA GLU A 227 -13.75 -13.61 5.54
C GLU A 227 -14.56 -14.13 4.34
N ARG A 228 -15.51 -13.31 3.88
CA ARG A 228 -16.31 -13.58 2.67
C ARG A 228 -16.55 -12.29 1.89
N PRO A 229 -16.76 -12.38 0.56
CA PRO A 229 -17.25 -11.23 -0.18
C PRO A 229 -18.62 -10.77 0.34
N PHE A 230 -18.90 -9.48 0.19
CA PHE A 230 -20.21 -8.89 0.47
C PHE A 230 -20.61 -7.94 -0.68
N SER A 231 -21.92 -7.81 -0.90
CA SER A 231 -22.48 -6.95 -1.93
C SER A 231 -22.60 -5.49 -1.47
N VAL A 232 -22.79 -4.57 -2.44
CA VAL A 232 -23.13 -3.16 -2.15
C VAL A 232 -24.46 -3.04 -1.40
N GLU A 233 -25.39 -3.97 -1.62
CA GLU A 233 -26.64 -4.00 -0.86
C GLU A 233 -26.43 -4.39 0.59
N GLU A 234 -25.56 -5.38 0.86
CA GLU A 234 -25.19 -5.76 2.22
C GLU A 234 -24.48 -4.62 2.96
N GLU A 235 -23.56 -3.90 2.29
CA GLU A 235 -22.95 -2.69 2.86
C GLU A 235 -24.01 -1.68 3.29
N LYS A 236 -24.93 -1.30 2.39
CA LYS A 236 -25.96 -0.29 2.69
C LYS A 236 -26.88 -0.68 3.84
N ASN A 237 -26.97 -1.98 4.11
CA ASN A 237 -27.78 -2.56 5.19
C ASN A 237 -26.96 -2.90 6.45
N ALA A 238 -25.64 -2.71 6.44
CA ALA A 238 -24.75 -3.00 7.55
C ALA A 238 -24.96 -2.02 8.71
N LYS A 239 -24.60 -2.44 9.93
CA LYS A 239 -24.60 -1.57 11.11
C LYS A 239 -23.50 -0.53 11.03
N GLU A 240 -22.32 -0.96 10.60
CA GLU A 240 -21.14 -0.12 10.47
C GLU A 240 -20.36 -0.52 9.22
N ALA A 241 -19.61 0.44 8.67
CA ALA A 241 -18.71 0.23 7.54
C ALA A 241 -17.45 1.08 7.77
N PHE A 242 -16.28 0.52 7.47
CA PHE A 242 -15.01 1.23 7.64
C PHE A 242 -13.94 0.77 6.66
N ILE A 243 -12.84 1.52 6.62
CA ILE A 243 -11.65 1.24 5.81
C ILE A 243 -10.41 1.16 6.69
N THR A 244 -9.40 0.42 6.21
CA THR A 244 -8.09 0.27 6.86
C THR A 244 -6.95 0.41 5.87
#